data_AF-A0A257UMP4-F1
#
_entry.id   AF-A0A257UMP4-F1
#
_cell.length_a   1.000
_cell.length_b   1.000
_cell.length_c   1.000
_cell.angle_alpha   90.00
_cell.angle_beta   90.00
_cell.angle_gamma   90.00
#
_symmetry.space_group_name_H-M   'P 1'
#
loop_
_entity.id
_entity.type
_entity.pdbx_description
1 polymer ?
#
loop_
_entity_poly.entity_id
_entity_poly.type
_entity_poly.pdbx_seq_one_letter_code
_entity_poly.pdbx_strand_id
1 'polypeptide(L)'
;MAGLGALMKGKAVTVKADSTLVLVLDRPLQESQPDPLMTELFHAKIYCVYDVVSALDRVAKDDRIKSVLLDVSSFPAGLGKIQELREAVDRFKTSKKPVWAYFESAHTGGYYLASDADKIYAPPTADLLLMWPVAEMAFLRGVLDKFHIQPQLYHIGDYKSYSDMFMRKDMSDAQREATNALLDSFYGQIVDGISKGRQLTPDGVRAAIDQAFYWGKQLEERGLVDDLLYRDQVEDGLKKLNGNSDKWRRVYLEDYIKDQRSDIAAGARKSIALVLASGGIVSGEGSAQAALGREQNIGSDTMVKWLRKVGEDKDVAAVVLRVDSPGGSGLASDVIWRQIQVLRKTKPVVVSMSDVA
;
A
#
# COMPACT_ATOMS: atom_id res chain seq x y z
N MET A 1 23.76 31.53 -0.50
CA MET A 1 23.58 30.08 -0.69
C MET A 1 24.55 29.28 0.20
N ALA A 2 24.54 29.51 1.51
CA ALA A 2 25.44 28.81 2.46
C ALA A 2 24.81 28.62 3.86
N GLY A 3 23.48 28.52 3.93
CA GLY A 3 22.73 28.56 5.22
C GLY A 3 21.70 27.45 5.43
N LEU A 4 21.53 26.50 4.51
CA LEU A 4 20.56 25.40 4.66
C LEU A 4 21.18 24.03 4.97
N GLY A 5 22.51 23.91 4.99
CA GLY A 5 23.18 22.63 5.24
C GLY A 5 23.22 22.18 6.71
N ALA A 6 22.79 23.03 7.64
CA ALA A 6 22.97 22.80 9.08
C ALA A 6 21.72 22.30 9.83
N LEU A 7 20.55 22.20 9.18
CA LEU A 7 19.31 21.75 9.81
C LEU A 7 19.00 20.25 9.63
N MET A 8 19.76 19.53 8.78
CA MET A 8 19.63 18.08 8.57
C MET A 8 20.40 17.23 9.60
N LYS A 9 20.31 17.54 10.89
CA LYS A 9 20.69 16.58 11.94
C LYS A 9 19.50 16.29 12.83
N GLY A 10 18.53 15.55 12.27
CA GLY A 10 17.60 14.79 13.11
C GLY A 10 18.42 13.92 14.08
N LYS A 11 17.99 13.83 15.34
CA LYS A 11 18.63 12.94 16.32
C LYS A 11 18.73 11.54 15.72
N ALA A 12 19.93 10.96 15.71
CA ALA A 12 20.11 9.57 15.30
C ALA A 12 19.24 8.68 16.18
N VAL A 13 18.32 7.92 15.55
CA VAL A 13 17.47 6.98 16.27
C VAL A 13 18.30 5.72 16.51
N THR A 14 18.76 5.53 17.74
CA THR A 14 19.45 4.29 18.10
C THR A 14 18.43 3.16 18.32
N VAL A 15 18.37 2.21 17.38
CA VAL A 15 17.62 0.96 17.57
C VAL A 15 18.31 0.12 18.64
N LYS A 16 17.60 -0.16 19.74
CA LYS A 16 18.12 -0.99 20.85
C LYS A 16 17.95 -2.47 20.53
N ALA A 17 18.83 -3.31 21.08
CA ALA A 17 18.63 -4.76 21.03
C ALA A 17 17.32 -5.17 21.72
N ASP A 18 16.78 -6.32 21.30
CA ASP A 18 15.55 -6.91 21.83
C ASP A 18 14.28 -6.07 21.59
N SER A 19 14.29 -5.25 20.52
CA SER A 19 13.17 -4.37 20.18
C SER A 19 12.11 -5.08 19.33
N THR A 20 10.87 -4.62 19.44
CA THR A 20 9.80 -4.88 18.47
C THR A 20 9.79 -3.76 17.41
N LEU A 21 9.69 -4.10 16.13
CA LEU A 21 9.33 -3.13 15.10
C LEU A 21 7.81 -2.92 15.13
N VAL A 22 7.36 -1.68 15.26
CA VAL A 22 5.94 -1.33 15.29
C VAL A 22 5.56 -0.62 14.00
N LEU A 23 4.62 -1.20 13.25
CA LEU A 23 4.02 -0.62 12.06
C LEU A 23 2.61 -0.16 12.43
N VAL A 24 2.41 1.17 12.52
CA VAL A 24 1.07 1.73 12.67
C VAL A 24 0.56 2.08 11.29
N LEU A 25 -0.40 1.29 10.78
CA LEU A 25 -0.93 1.36 9.42
C LEU A 25 -2.27 2.11 9.42
N ASP A 26 -2.32 3.29 10.04
CA ASP A 26 -3.52 4.13 10.23
C ASP A 26 -3.74 5.16 9.10
N ARG A 27 -2.98 5.04 7.99
CA ARG A 27 -2.87 6.05 6.94
C ARG A 27 -2.72 5.43 5.55
N PRO A 28 -3.07 6.17 4.48
CA PRO A 28 -2.87 5.69 3.12
C PRO A 28 -1.39 5.45 2.80
N LEU A 29 -1.11 4.35 2.11
CA LEU A 29 0.22 4.08 1.54
C LEU A 29 0.37 4.77 0.19
N GLN A 30 1.43 5.55 0.03
CA GLN A 30 1.76 6.22 -1.22
C GLN A 30 2.86 5.46 -1.99
N GLU A 31 2.92 5.66 -3.30
CA GLU A 31 4.03 5.14 -4.12
C GLU A 31 5.31 5.97 -3.97
N SER A 32 5.18 7.27 -3.70
CA SER A 32 6.30 8.19 -3.50
C SER A 32 6.33 8.74 -2.07
N GLN A 33 7.53 9.09 -1.63
CA GLN A 33 7.71 9.86 -0.40
C GLN A 33 7.22 11.30 -0.61
N PRO A 34 6.61 11.92 0.41
CA PRO A 34 6.32 13.35 0.37
C PRO A 34 7.61 14.18 0.27
N ASP A 35 7.47 15.40 -0.25
CA ASP A 35 8.57 16.36 -0.25
C ASP A 35 9.08 16.58 1.19
N PRO A 36 10.41 16.53 1.43
CA PRO A 36 10.98 16.70 2.78
C PRO A 36 10.55 18.00 3.47
N LEU A 37 10.41 19.09 2.72
CA LEU A 37 9.96 20.39 3.22
C LEU A 37 8.49 20.33 3.67
N MET A 38 7.64 19.66 2.90
CA MET A 38 6.23 19.43 3.25
C MET A 38 6.07 18.52 4.47
N THR A 39 6.94 17.51 4.57
CA THR A 39 6.99 16.60 5.72
C THR A 39 7.32 17.36 7.01
N GLU A 40 8.24 18.32 6.94
CA GLU A 40 8.67 19.14 8.08
C GLU A 40 7.63 20.21 8.45
N LEU A 41 7.05 20.91 7.47
CA LEU A 41 6.05 21.97 7.69
C LEU A 41 4.72 21.44 8.24
N PHE A 42 4.25 20.31 7.72
CA PHE A 42 2.91 19.79 8.02
C PHE A 42 2.92 18.56 8.94
N HIS A 43 4.09 18.13 9.40
CA HIS A 43 4.27 16.89 10.17
C HIS A 43 3.57 15.68 9.51
N ALA A 44 3.51 15.69 8.18
CA ALA A 44 2.81 14.68 7.41
C ALA A 44 3.58 13.37 7.46
N LYS A 45 3.24 12.49 8.40
CA LYS A 45 3.73 11.10 8.40
C LYS A 45 2.99 10.35 7.30
N ILE A 46 3.66 10.11 6.19
CA ILE A 46 3.17 9.33 5.07
C ILE A 46 4.10 8.14 4.90
N TYR A 47 3.54 6.94 4.79
CA TYR A 47 4.31 5.75 4.48
C TYR A 47 4.32 5.51 2.98
N CYS A 48 5.50 5.21 2.45
CA CYS A 48 5.62 4.68 1.10
C CYS A 48 5.59 3.15 1.15
N VAL A 49 4.94 2.51 0.17
CA VAL A 49 4.89 1.03 0.07
C VAL A 49 6.29 0.43 0.12
N TYR A 50 7.22 0.96 -0.69
CA TYR A 50 8.62 0.51 -0.71
C TYR A 50 9.29 0.59 0.66
N ASP A 51 9.03 1.66 1.41
CA ASP A 51 9.62 1.89 2.73
C ASP A 51 9.13 0.83 3.73
N VAL A 52 7.83 0.52 3.73
CA VAL A 52 7.24 -0.52 4.57
C VAL A 52 7.78 -1.92 4.21
N VAL A 53 7.71 -2.27 2.92
CA VAL A 53 8.13 -3.58 2.40
C VAL A 53 9.63 -3.81 2.64
N SER A 54 10.46 -2.83 2.27
CA SER A 54 11.90 -2.94 2.46
C SER A 54 12.31 -2.94 3.94
N ALA A 55 11.56 -2.27 4.82
CA ALA A 55 11.80 -2.37 6.25
C ALA A 55 11.54 -3.79 6.78
N LEU A 56 10.43 -4.43 6.38
CA LEU A 56 10.14 -5.83 6.73
C LEU A 56 11.24 -6.79 6.26
N ASP A 57 11.70 -6.63 5.01
CA ASP A 57 12.81 -7.44 4.46
C ASP A 57 14.14 -7.22 5.21
N ARG A 58 14.39 -6.01 5.71
CA ARG A 58 15.58 -5.67 6.50
C ARG A 58 15.50 -6.18 7.93
N VAL A 59 14.36 -5.99 8.62
CA VAL A 59 14.21 -6.44 10.01
C VAL A 59 14.25 -7.96 10.14
N ALA A 60 13.92 -8.70 9.08
CA ALA A 60 14.15 -10.14 9.02
C ALA A 60 15.62 -10.51 9.35
N LYS A 61 16.58 -9.67 8.94
CA LYS A 61 18.03 -9.87 9.11
C LYS A 61 18.65 -9.08 10.27
N ASP A 62 17.90 -8.17 10.89
CA ASP A 62 18.38 -7.30 11.97
C ASP A 62 18.25 -7.98 13.34
N ASP A 63 19.37 -8.41 13.93
CA ASP A 63 19.37 -9.11 15.23
C ASP A 63 18.86 -8.26 16.40
N ARG A 64 18.82 -6.93 16.24
CA ARG A 64 18.27 -6.01 17.25
C ARG A 64 16.75 -6.12 17.33
N ILE A 65 16.09 -6.53 16.25
CA ILE A 65 14.64 -6.69 16.17
C ILE A 65 14.27 -8.16 16.39
N LYS A 66 13.42 -8.45 17.38
CA LYS A 66 13.00 -9.80 17.74
C LYS A 66 11.57 -10.13 17.33
N SER A 67 10.73 -9.13 17.11
CA SER A 67 9.33 -9.29 16.76
C SER A 67 8.82 -8.10 15.95
N VAL A 68 7.67 -8.29 15.28
CA VAL A 68 6.94 -7.23 14.57
C VAL A 68 5.53 -7.12 15.17
N LEU A 69 5.06 -5.89 15.35
CA LEU A 69 3.67 -5.57 15.69
C LEU A 69 3.04 -4.78 14.53
N LEU A 70 2.00 -5.36 13.92
CA LEU A 70 1.15 -4.73 12.92
C LEU A 70 -0.06 -4.11 13.61
N ASP A 71 -0.10 -2.80 13.74
CA ASP A 71 -1.30 -2.11 14.19
C ASP A 71 -2.10 -1.68 12.96
N VAL A 72 -3.23 -2.37 12.72
CA VAL A 72 -4.06 -2.21 11.52
C VAL A 72 -5.36 -1.46 11.82
N SER A 73 -5.38 -0.71 12.92
CA SER A 73 -6.53 0.11 13.32
C SER A 73 -6.83 1.15 12.24
N SER A 74 -7.89 0.93 11.46
CA SER A 74 -8.27 1.73 10.28
C SER A 74 -7.16 1.86 9.22
N PHE A 75 -6.94 0.82 8.42
CA PHE A 75 -5.94 0.81 7.34
C PHE A 75 -6.52 1.14 5.94
N PRO A 76 -6.42 2.39 5.45
CA PRO A 76 -6.99 2.80 4.17
C PRO A 76 -6.01 2.58 3.00
N ALA A 77 -5.77 1.32 2.63
CA ALA A 77 -4.94 0.97 1.48
C ALA A 77 -5.73 0.16 0.43
N GLY A 78 -5.32 0.29 -0.84
CA GLY A 78 -5.83 -0.55 -1.92
C GLY A 78 -5.33 -1.99 -1.79
N LEU A 79 -6.08 -2.93 -2.37
CA LEU A 79 -5.82 -4.36 -2.20
C LEU A 79 -4.45 -4.79 -2.76
N GLY A 80 -3.98 -4.18 -3.86
CA GLY A 80 -2.68 -4.49 -4.44
C GLY A 80 -1.54 -4.17 -3.47
N LYS A 81 -1.60 -2.99 -2.84
CA LYS A 81 -0.65 -2.60 -1.78
C LYS A 81 -0.75 -3.50 -0.55
N ILE A 82 -1.97 -3.87 -0.13
CA ILE A 82 -2.16 -4.78 1.00
C ILE A 82 -1.57 -6.16 0.71
N GLN A 83 -1.72 -6.67 -0.51
CA GLN A 83 -1.14 -7.94 -0.95
C GLN A 83 0.39 -7.90 -0.94
N GLU A 84 0.99 -6.82 -1.45
CA GLU A 84 2.45 -6.65 -1.40
C GLU A 84 2.98 -6.61 0.04
N LEU A 85 2.23 -5.98 0.96
CA LEU A 85 2.54 -6.01 2.39
C LEU A 85 2.38 -7.42 2.99
N ARG A 86 1.33 -8.17 2.65
CA ARG A 86 1.16 -9.57 3.08
C ARG A 86 2.32 -10.44 2.60
N GLU A 87 2.71 -10.32 1.33
CA GLU A 87 3.88 -11.03 0.80
C GLU A 87 5.17 -10.66 1.55
N ALA A 88 5.32 -9.41 1.96
CA ALA A 88 6.46 -8.97 2.78
C ALA A 88 6.42 -9.56 4.20
N VAL A 89 5.23 -9.69 4.79
CA VAL A 89 5.02 -10.37 6.08
C VAL A 89 5.34 -11.86 5.95
N ASP A 90 4.87 -12.54 4.90
CA ASP A 90 5.21 -13.93 4.60
C ASP A 90 6.72 -14.15 4.48
N ARG A 91 7.42 -13.28 3.73
CA ARG A 91 8.88 -13.31 3.63
C ARG A 91 9.53 -13.08 5.00
N PHE A 92 9.05 -12.12 5.78
CA PHE A 92 9.58 -11.85 7.12
C PHE A 92 9.43 -13.07 8.03
N LYS A 93 8.30 -13.78 7.99
CA LYS A 93 8.04 -14.97 8.81
C LYS A 93 9.02 -16.12 8.54
N THR A 94 9.69 -16.15 7.38
CA THR A 94 10.80 -17.10 7.12
C THR A 94 11.98 -16.93 8.07
N SER A 95 12.15 -15.74 8.68
CA SER A 95 13.14 -15.49 9.74
C SER A 95 12.78 -16.15 11.09
N LYS A 96 11.57 -16.70 11.22
CA LYS A 96 10.99 -17.28 12.45
C LYS A 96 10.80 -16.28 13.60
N LYS A 97 10.98 -14.99 13.34
CA LYS A 97 10.61 -13.93 14.28
C LYS A 97 9.09 -13.77 14.27
N PRO A 98 8.44 -13.69 15.45
CA PRO A 98 6.99 -13.59 15.52
C PRO A 98 6.45 -12.25 15.01
N VAL A 99 5.31 -12.32 14.33
CA VAL A 99 4.48 -11.20 13.88
C VAL A 99 3.18 -11.22 14.66
N TRP A 100 2.91 -10.19 15.44
CA TRP A 100 1.62 -9.98 16.09
C TRP A 100 0.87 -8.87 15.37
N ALA A 101 -0.46 -8.94 15.37
CA ALA A 101 -1.34 -7.89 14.90
C ALA A 101 -2.25 -7.41 16.02
N TYR A 102 -2.61 -6.13 15.97
CA TYR A 102 -3.53 -5.48 16.90
C TYR A 102 -4.48 -4.57 16.13
N PHE A 103 -5.74 -4.52 16.55
CA PHE A 103 -6.70 -3.50 16.10
C PHE A 103 -7.70 -3.14 17.19
N GLU A 104 -8.10 -1.87 17.23
CA GLU A 104 -9.25 -1.41 18.03
C GLU A 104 -10.54 -1.41 17.18
N SER A 105 -10.41 -1.02 15.92
CA SER A 105 -11.44 -1.19 14.90
C SER A 105 -10.75 -1.50 13.58
N ALA A 106 -11.25 -2.51 12.86
CA ALA A 106 -10.70 -2.92 11.59
C ALA A 106 -11.80 -3.07 10.52
N HIS A 107 -11.41 -2.76 9.29
CA HIS A 107 -12.18 -3.10 8.10
C HIS A 107 -11.54 -4.29 7.39
N THR A 108 -12.21 -4.80 6.36
CA THR A 108 -11.82 -6.00 5.61
C THR A 108 -10.36 -5.96 5.13
N GLY A 109 -9.88 -4.82 4.61
CA GLY A 109 -8.48 -4.70 4.15
C GLY A 109 -7.45 -4.82 5.28
N GLY A 110 -7.64 -4.10 6.38
CA GLY A 110 -6.76 -4.19 7.56
C GLY A 110 -6.78 -5.57 8.20
N TYR A 111 -7.98 -6.16 8.32
CA TYR A 111 -8.14 -7.52 8.85
C TYR A 111 -7.54 -8.58 7.92
N TYR A 112 -7.68 -8.40 6.60
CA TYR A 112 -7.00 -9.26 5.63
C TYR A 112 -5.49 -9.24 5.87
N LEU A 113 -4.84 -8.08 6.04
CA LEU A 113 -3.41 -8.05 6.41
C LEU A 113 -3.15 -8.73 7.77
N ALA A 114 -3.92 -8.40 8.80
CA ALA A 114 -3.74 -8.96 10.14
C ALA A 114 -3.91 -10.48 10.19
N SER A 115 -4.75 -11.05 9.33
CA SER A 115 -4.94 -12.51 9.25
C SER A 115 -3.66 -13.26 8.93
N ASP A 116 -2.64 -12.60 8.38
CA ASP A 116 -1.34 -13.18 8.09
C ASP A 116 -0.39 -13.26 9.31
N ALA A 117 -0.70 -12.54 10.38
CA ALA A 117 0.10 -12.53 11.61
C ALA A 117 0.00 -13.87 12.37
N ASP A 118 1.01 -14.18 13.18
CA ASP A 118 1.00 -15.38 14.03
C ASP A 118 -0.05 -15.29 15.15
N LYS A 119 -0.31 -14.06 15.61
CA LYS A 119 -1.32 -13.74 16.62
C LYS A 119 -2.03 -12.44 16.30
N ILE A 120 -3.34 -12.40 16.55
CA ILE A 120 -4.17 -11.21 16.40
C ILE A 120 -4.84 -10.93 17.74
N TYR A 121 -4.71 -9.71 18.23
CA TYR A 121 -5.31 -9.26 19.48
C TYR A 121 -6.20 -8.05 19.25
N ALA A 122 -7.24 -7.91 20.06
CA ALA A 122 -8.13 -6.75 20.03
C ALA A 122 -8.70 -6.50 21.44
N PRO A 123 -8.98 -5.27 21.86
CA PRO A 123 -9.61 -5.04 23.16
C PRO A 123 -11.04 -5.60 23.22
N PRO A 124 -11.62 -5.84 24.41
CA PRO A 124 -12.97 -6.40 24.55
C PRO A 124 -14.11 -5.58 23.92
N THR A 125 -13.86 -4.30 23.61
CA THR A 125 -14.82 -3.40 22.96
C THR A 125 -14.52 -3.19 21.47
N ALA A 126 -13.56 -3.92 20.91
CA ALA A 126 -13.18 -3.78 19.51
C ALA A 126 -14.29 -4.21 18.57
N ASP A 127 -14.25 -3.65 17.36
CA ASP A 127 -15.14 -4.01 16.27
C ASP A 127 -14.39 -4.40 15.00
N LEU A 128 -15.03 -5.24 14.20
CA LEU A 128 -14.54 -5.66 12.90
C LEU A 128 -15.70 -5.61 11.90
N LEU A 129 -15.52 -4.79 10.85
CA LEU A 129 -16.35 -4.79 9.66
C LEU A 129 -15.68 -5.65 8.57
N LEU A 130 -16.07 -6.91 8.52
CA LEU A 130 -15.62 -7.90 7.56
C LEU A 130 -16.71 -8.13 6.51
N MET A 131 -16.68 -7.39 5.42
CA MET A 131 -17.76 -7.37 4.42
C MET A 131 -17.25 -7.73 3.03
N TRP A 132 -18.19 -8.06 2.15
CA TRP A 132 -17.91 -8.30 0.74
C TRP A 132 -17.36 -7.04 0.04
N PRO A 133 -16.38 -7.15 -0.87
CA PRO A 133 -15.95 -6.02 -1.71
C PRO A 133 -17.10 -5.44 -2.52
N VAL A 134 -17.48 -4.19 -2.27
CA VAL A 134 -18.57 -3.51 -3.00
C VAL A 134 -18.01 -2.49 -3.97
N ALA A 135 -18.61 -2.39 -5.16
CA ALA A 135 -18.37 -1.32 -6.11
C ALA A 135 -19.63 -0.46 -6.26
N GLU A 136 -19.50 0.83 -5.94
CA GLU A 136 -20.55 1.81 -6.15
C GLU A 136 -20.17 2.74 -7.29
N MET A 137 -21.12 3.05 -8.17
CA MET A 137 -20.92 3.93 -9.31
C MET A 137 -22.09 4.88 -9.47
N ALA A 138 -21.78 6.17 -9.67
CA ALA A 138 -22.78 7.18 -9.95
C ALA A 138 -23.14 7.18 -11.45
N PHE A 139 -24.42 7.41 -11.76
CA PHE A 139 -24.90 7.60 -13.12
C PHE A 139 -25.62 8.96 -13.22
N LEU A 140 -25.07 9.84 -14.04
CA LEU A 140 -25.44 11.25 -14.10
C LEU A 140 -26.42 11.57 -15.24
N ARG A 141 -26.67 10.63 -16.18
CA ARG A 141 -27.57 10.86 -17.33
C ARG A 141 -28.93 11.44 -16.92
N GLY A 142 -29.54 10.91 -15.86
CA GLY A 142 -30.84 11.39 -15.36
C GLY A 142 -30.82 12.83 -14.84
N VAL A 143 -29.70 13.28 -14.29
CA VAL A 143 -29.51 14.69 -13.88
C VAL A 143 -29.28 15.56 -15.12
N LEU A 144 -28.43 15.12 -16.05
CA LEU A 144 -28.10 15.85 -17.28
C LEU A 144 -29.34 16.06 -18.17
N ASP A 145 -30.24 15.08 -18.24
CA ASP A 145 -31.55 15.20 -18.91
C ASP A 145 -32.35 16.40 -18.41
N LYS A 146 -32.40 16.62 -17.09
CA LYS A 146 -33.17 17.72 -16.47
C LYS A 146 -32.64 19.10 -16.82
N PHE A 147 -31.34 19.20 -17.10
CA PHE A 147 -30.69 20.43 -17.52
C PHE A 147 -30.57 20.56 -19.04
N HIS A 148 -31.18 19.63 -19.80
CA HIS A 148 -31.07 19.58 -21.26
C HIS A 148 -29.62 19.48 -21.78
N ILE A 149 -28.74 18.83 -21.01
CA ILE A 149 -27.34 18.59 -21.39
C ILE A 149 -27.23 17.26 -22.13
N GLN A 150 -26.54 17.28 -23.28
CA GLN A 150 -26.26 16.09 -24.10
C GLN A 150 -24.76 15.81 -24.15
N PRO A 151 -24.24 14.87 -23.35
CA PRO A 151 -22.86 14.43 -23.42
C PRO A 151 -22.55 13.78 -24.76
N GLN A 152 -21.43 14.17 -25.37
CA GLN A 152 -20.91 13.60 -26.61
C GLN A 152 -19.63 12.85 -26.29
N LEU A 153 -19.75 11.58 -25.88
CA LEU A 153 -18.61 10.71 -25.64
C LEU A 153 -18.60 9.59 -26.67
N TYR A 154 -17.40 9.22 -27.09
CA TYR A 154 -17.15 8.12 -28.01
C TYR A 154 -16.25 7.12 -27.30
N HIS A 155 -16.56 5.84 -27.40
CA HIS A 155 -15.70 4.76 -26.96
C HIS A 155 -15.70 3.64 -28.00
N ILE A 156 -14.70 2.77 -27.91
CA ILE A 156 -14.61 1.54 -28.70
C ILE A 156 -14.41 0.40 -27.69
N GLY A 157 -15.23 -0.65 -27.82
CA GLY A 157 -15.20 -1.84 -26.97
C GLY A 157 -16.21 -1.79 -25.83
N ASP A 158 -16.93 -2.89 -25.66
CA ASP A 158 -18.09 -3.00 -24.76
C ASP A 158 -17.73 -2.79 -23.27
N TYR A 159 -16.51 -3.13 -22.89
CA TYR A 159 -16.01 -3.00 -21.52
C TYR A 159 -15.37 -1.64 -21.20
N LYS A 160 -15.32 -0.69 -22.17
CA LYS A 160 -14.80 0.67 -21.92
C LYS A 160 -15.90 1.57 -21.33
N SER A 161 -16.29 1.28 -20.09
CA SER A 161 -17.52 1.81 -19.47
C SER A 161 -17.40 3.19 -18.82
N TYR A 162 -16.28 3.92 -18.95
CA TYR A 162 -16.15 5.26 -18.34
C TYR A 162 -17.23 6.24 -18.83
N SER A 163 -17.64 6.13 -20.10
CA SER A 163 -18.71 6.97 -20.66
C SER A 163 -20.10 6.63 -20.11
N ASP A 164 -20.30 5.41 -19.60
CA ASP A 164 -21.62 4.94 -19.15
C ASP A 164 -22.17 5.82 -18.01
N MET A 165 -21.29 6.29 -17.12
CA MET A 165 -21.62 7.25 -16.06
C MET A 165 -22.34 8.50 -16.60
N PHE A 166 -22.06 8.95 -17.82
CA PHE A 166 -22.67 10.14 -18.41
C PHE A 166 -23.77 9.82 -19.41
N MET A 167 -23.67 8.68 -20.10
CA MET A 167 -24.55 8.31 -21.20
C MET A 167 -25.72 7.42 -20.78
N ARG A 168 -25.61 6.73 -19.64
CA ARG A 168 -26.60 5.76 -19.13
C ARG A 168 -27.11 6.16 -17.75
N LYS A 169 -28.25 5.57 -17.36
CA LYS A 169 -28.83 5.72 -16.01
C LYS A 169 -28.46 4.56 -15.08
N ASP A 170 -27.85 3.52 -15.63
CA ASP A 170 -27.46 2.28 -14.99
C ASP A 170 -26.24 1.65 -15.68
N MET A 171 -25.63 0.67 -15.01
CA MET A 171 -24.54 -0.13 -15.58
C MET A 171 -25.01 -0.88 -16.82
N SER A 172 -24.20 -0.87 -17.87
CA SER A 172 -24.33 -1.82 -18.97
C SER A 172 -24.05 -3.25 -18.50
N ASP A 173 -24.51 -4.24 -19.27
CA ASP A 173 -24.25 -5.66 -18.96
C ASP A 173 -22.76 -5.98 -18.95
N ALA A 174 -22.01 -5.45 -19.92
CA ALA A 174 -20.56 -5.60 -20.00
C ALA A 174 -19.84 -4.95 -18.80
N GLN A 175 -20.25 -3.75 -18.40
CA GLN A 175 -19.70 -3.12 -17.19
C GLN A 175 -19.99 -3.95 -15.94
N ARG A 176 -21.21 -4.48 -15.81
CA ARG A 176 -21.61 -5.32 -14.67
C ARG A 176 -20.80 -6.61 -14.62
N GLU A 177 -20.63 -7.28 -15.75
CA GLU A 177 -19.82 -8.49 -15.87
C GLU A 177 -18.38 -8.25 -15.44
N ALA A 178 -17.69 -7.26 -16.03
CA ALA A 178 -16.30 -6.97 -15.69
C ALA A 178 -16.12 -6.52 -14.23
N THR A 179 -17.05 -5.71 -13.71
CA THR A 179 -17.02 -5.29 -12.30
C THR A 179 -17.16 -6.50 -11.38
N ASN A 180 -18.15 -7.37 -11.63
CA ASN A 180 -18.36 -8.57 -10.81
C ASN A 180 -17.17 -9.52 -10.89
N ALA A 181 -16.59 -9.75 -12.08
CA ALA A 181 -15.41 -10.60 -12.23
C ALA A 181 -14.22 -10.10 -11.39
N LEU A 182 -14.01 -8.78 -11.30
CA LEU A 182 -12.99 -8.18 -10.44
C LEU A 182 -13.31 -8.38 -8.96
N LEU A 183 -14.56 -8.12 -8.56
CA LEU A 183 -15.01 -8.28 -7.16
C LEU A 183 -14.91 -9.74 -6.71
N ASP A 184 -15.27 -10.70 -7.56
CA ASP A 184 -15.17 -12.14 -7.30
C ASP A 184 -13.71 -12.57 -7.13
N SER A 185 -12.80 -12.03 -7.95
CA SER A 185 -11.36 -12.26 -7.81
C SER A 185 -10.82 -11.73 -6.48
N PHE A 186 -11.22 -10.53 -6.07
CA PHE A 186 -10.84 -9.97 -4.78
C PHE A 186 -11.42 -10.78 -3.62
N TYR A 187 -12.69 -11.16 -3.71
CA TYR A 187 -13.34 -11.99 -2.70
C TYR A 187 -12.63 -13.33 -2.52
N GLY A 188 -12.33 -14.03 -3.61
CA GLY A 188 -11.60 -15.30 -3.56
C GLY A 188 -10.26 -15.18 -2.85
N GLN A 189 -9.48 -14.13 -3.15
CA GLN A 189 -8.20 -13.87 -2.49
C GLN A 189 -8.35 -13.56 -1.00
N ILE A 190 -9.36 -12.77 -0.62
CA ILE A 190 -9.66 -12.46 0.78
C ILE A 190 -10.03 -13.74 1.55
N VAL A 191 -10.92 -14.56 0.99
CA VAL A 191 -11.34 -15.83 1.58
C VAL A 191 -10.14 -16.76 1.78
N ASP A 192 -9.32 -16.93 0.74
CA ASP A 192 -8.15 -17.81 0.80
C ASP A 192 -7.10 -17.31 1.80
N GLY A 193 -6.81 -16.01 1.81
CA GLY A 193 -5.81 -15.45 2.73
C GLY A 193 -6.24 -15.48 4.19
N ILE A 194 -7.52 -15.23 4.49
CA ILE A 194 -8.06 -15.37 5.86
C ILE A 194 -8.14 -16.84 6.26
N SER A 195 -8.60 -17.72 5.36
CA SER A 195 -8.70 -19.16 5.61
C SER A 195 -7.34 -19.75 6.00
N LYS A 196 -6.28 -19.43 5.23
CA LYS A 196 -4.91 -19.88 5.53
C LYS A 196 -4.40 -19.31 6.85
N GLY A 197 -4.57 -18.00 7.06
CA GLY A 197 -4.03 -17.30 8.21
C GLY A 197 -4.69 -17.66 9.54
N ARG A 198 -6.02 -17.85 9.53
CA ARG A 198 -6.83 -18.18 10.71
C ARG A 198 -7.16 -19.66 10.87
N GLN A 199 -6.74 -20.49 9.93
CA GLN A 199 -7.07 -21.93 9.87
C GLN A 199 -8.59 -22.19 9.88
N LEU A 200 -9.35 -21.28 9.28
CA LEU A 200 -10.80 -21.42 9.08
C LEU A 200 -11.08 -22.12 7.75
N THR A 201 -12.17 -22.88 7.66
CA THR A 201 -12.61 -23.40 6.36
C THR A 201 -13.03 -22.23 5.46
N PRO A 202 -12.88 -22.33 4.12
CA PRO A 202 -13.37 -21.30 3.21
C PRO A 202 -14.83 -20.93 3.49
N ASP A 203 -15.71 -21.92 3.68
CA ASP A 203 -17.13 -21.68 4.01
C ASP A 203 -17.33 -20.97 5.35
N GLY A 204 -16.47 -21.24 6.34
CA GLY A 204 -16.48 -20.51 7.61
C GLY A 204 -16.11 -19.04 7.42
N VAL A 205 -15.15 -18.74 6.54
CA VAL A 205 -14.81 -17.36 6.18
C VAL A 205 -15.93 -16.69 5.38
N ARG A 206 -16.57 -17.41 4.44
CA ARG A 206 -17.74 -16.88 3.69
C ARG A 206 -18.87 -16.51 4.63
N ALA A 207 -19.24 -17.42 5.53
CA ALA A 207 -20.24 -17.17 6.56
C ALA A 207 -19.85 -15.99 7.47
N ALA A 208 -18.54 -15.80 7.71
CA ALA A 208 -18.08 -14.66 8.48
C ALA A 208 -18.27 -13.33 7.73
N ILE A 209 -17.95 -13.31 6.44
CA ILE A 209 -18.17 -12.16 5.58
C ILE A 209 -19.67 -11.85 5.43
N ASP A 210 -20.52 -12.86 5.34
CA ASP A 210 -21.99 -12.69 5.24
C ASP A 210 -22.60 -12.09 6.52
N GLN A 211 -22.00 -12.33 7.69
CA GLN A 211 -22.43 -11.68 8.94
C GLN A 211 -22.06 -10.19 8.99
N ALA A 212 -21.03 -9.78 8.24
CA ALA A 212 -20.50 -8.43 8.10
C ALA A 212 -19.85 -7.82 9.35
N PHE A 213 -20.54 -7.80 10.49
CA PHE A 213 -20.12 -7.06 11.68
C PHE A 213 -19.92 -7.96 12.89
N TYR A 214 -18.81 -7.73 13.58
CA TYR A 214 -18.40 -8.42 14.80
C TYR A 214 -17.97 -7.42 15.86
N TRP A 215 -18.25 -7.73 17.12
CA TRP A 215 -17.78 -6.93 18.25
C TRP A 215 -17.39 -7.78 19.45
N GLY A 216 -16.38 -7.30 20.18
CA GLY A 216 -15.93 -7.87 21.45
C GLY A 216 -15.76 -9.38 21.40
N LYS A 217 -16.44 -10.10 22.30
CA LYS A 217 -16.31 -11.56 22.47
C LYS A 217 -16.63 -12.39 21.22
N GLN A 218 -17.44 -11.85 20.30
CA GLN A 218 -17.73 -12.54 19.04
C GLN A 218 -16.48 -12.76 18.19
N LEU A 219 -15.49 -11.87 18.28
CA LEU A 219 -14.23 -11.98 17.55
C LEU A 219 -13.47 -13.24 17.96
N GLU A 220 -13.38 -13.48 19.28
CA GLU A 220 -12.69 -14.64 19.86
C GLU A 220 -13.49 -15.93 19.62
N GLU A 221 -14.81 -15.91 19.90
CA GLU A 221 -15.69 -17.08 19.75
C GLU A 221 -15.75 -17.62 18.32
N ARG A 222 -15.47 -16.76 17.32
CA ARG A 222 -15.43 -17.10 15.90
C ARG A 222 -14.01 -17.40 15.38
N GLY A 223 -12.99 -17.33 16.24
CA GLY A 223 -11.58 -17.51 15.86
C GLY A 223 -11.01 -16.38 14.99
N LEU A 224 -11.70 -15.24 14.92
CA LEU A 224 -11.26 -14.08 14.14
C LEU A 224 -10.07 -13.37 14.80
N VAL A 225 -9.98 -13.45 16.13
CA VAL A 225 -8.80 -13.04 16.91
C VAL A 225 -8.33 -14.19 17.80
N ASP A 226 -7.11 -14.11 18.31
CA ASP A 226 -6.53 -15.11 19.21
C ASP A 226 -6.94 -14.87 20.67
N ASP A 227 -7.05 -13.62 21.09
CA ASP A 227 -7.44 -13.25 22.47
C ASP A 227 -7.91 -11.78 22.52
N LEU A 228 -8.68 -11.45 23.55
CA LEU A 228 -9.16 -10.09 23.81
C LEU A 228 -8.26 -9.36 24.80
N LEU A 229 -7.23 -8.72 24.29
CA LEU A 229 -6.22 -8.00 25.07
C LEU A 229 -6.24 -6.50 24.77
N TYR A 230 -6.13 -5.71 25.84
CA TYR A 230 -5.81 -4.29 25.73
C TYR A 230 -4.37 -4.09 25.27
N ARG A 231 -4.09 -2.89 24.74
CA ARG A 231 -2.77 -2.55 24.21
C ARG A 231 -1.64 -2.83 25.19
N ASP A 232 -1.77 -2.41 26.44
CA ASP A 232 -0.77 -2.64 27.50
C ASP A 232 -0.48 -4.13 27.74
N GLN A 233 -1.51 -4.99 27.66
CA GLN A 233 -1.34 -6.44 27.80
C GLN A 233 -0.59 -7.05 26.60
N VAL A 234 -0.83 -6.55 25.38
CA VAL A 234 -0.07 -6.93 24.18
C VAL A 234 1.39 -6.48 24.29
N GLU A 235 1.63 -5.25 24.77
CA GLU A 235 2.98 -4.73 25.02
C GLU A 235 3.73 -5.56 26.06
N ASP A 236 3.05 -5.97 27.13
CA ASP A 236 3.62 -6.87 28.14
C ASP A 236 3.90 -8.27 27.58
N GLY A 237 3.06 -8.78 26.68
CA GLY A 237 3.30 -10.02 25.95
C GLY A 237 4.55 -9.94 25.09
N LEU A 238 4.72 -8.87 24.29
CA LEU A 238 5.89 -8.64 23.45
C LEU A 238 7.16 -8.43 24.27
N LYS A 239 7.06 -7.75 25.42
CA LYS A 239 8.17 -7.60 26.38
C LYS A 239 8.66 -8.96 26.88
N LYS A 240 7.73 -9.87 27.23
CA LYS A 240 8.07 -11.24 27.64
C LYS A 240 8.68 -12.04 26.50
N LEU A 241 8.08 -11.95 25.32
CA LEU A 241 8.54 -12.63 24.10
C LEU A 241 9.97 -12.26 23.71
N ASN A 242 10.33 -10.98 23.86
CA ASN A 242 11.65 -10.48 23.50
C ASN A 242 12.72 -10.62 24.63
N GLY A 243 12.39 -11.24 25.77
CA GLY A 243 13.38 -11.53 26.82
C GLY A 243 13.28 -10.71 28.11
N ASN A 244 12.12 -10.13 28.43
CA ASN A 244 11.81 -9.53 29.75
C ASN A 244 12.73 -8.38 30.20
N SER A 245 12.95 -7.38 29.36
CA SER A 245 13.53 -6.11 29.81
C SER A 245 12.57 -5.33 30.72
N ASP A 246 13.09 -4.45 31.59
CA ASP A 246 12.28 -3.60 32.51
C ASP A 246 11.18 -2.79 31.79
N LYS A 247 11.38 -2.48 30.51
CA LYS A 247 10.44 -1.77 29.65
C LYS A 247 10.34 -2.49 28.30
N TRP A 248 9.16 -2.45 27.67
CA TRP A 248 9.01 -2.91 26.30
C TRP A 248 9.85 -2.02 25.37
N ARG A 249 10.87 -2.62 24.74
CA ARG A 249 11.72 -1.96 23.76
C ARG A 249 11.04 -2.02 22.40
N ARG A 250 10.90 -0.87 21.75
CA ARG A 250 10.26 -0.76 20.44
C ARG A 250 10.93 0.30 19.59
N VAL A 251 10.78 0.15 18.28
CA VAL A 251 11.09 1.18 17.29
C VAL A 251 9.92 1.27 16.32
N TYR A 252 9.44 2.48 16.04
CA TYR A 252 8.41 2.70 15.03
C TYR A 252 9.04 2.70 13.64
N LEU A 253 8.27 2.32 12.63
CA LEU A 253 8.72 2.22 11.25
C LEU A 253 9.43 3.50 10.77
N GLU A 254 8.87 4.68 11.04
CA GLU A 254 9.42 5.97 10.62
C GLU A 254 10.84 6.21 11.17
N ASP A 255 11.08 5.76 12.39
CA ASP A 255 12.34 5.93 13.08
C ASP A 255 13.36 4.88 12.62
N TYR A 256 12.90 3.66 12.35
CA TYR A 256 13.73 2.58 11.80
C TYR A 256 14.27 2.92 10.40
N ILE A 257 13.42 3.46 9.53
CA ILE A 257 13.81 3.78 8.15
C ILE A 257 14.81 4.94 8.09
N LYS A 258 14.70 5.93 8.98
CA LYS A 258 15.64 7.08 9.05
C LYS A 258 17.07 6.63 9.37
N ASP A 259 17.23 5.64 10.24
CA ASP A 259 18.53 5.07 10.63
C ASP A 259 19.23 4.35 9.45
N GLN A 260 18.46 3.85 8.49
CA GLN A 260 18.93 2.88 7.49
C GLN A 260 19.09 3.48 6.08
N ARG A 261 18.89 4.80 5.90
CA ARG A 261 19.09 5.47 4.60
C ARG A 261 20.57 5.78 4.30
N SER A 262 21.47 5.66 5.27
CA SER A 262 22.92 5.82 5.07
C SER A 262 23.58 4.65 4.33
N ASP A 263 22.99 3.46 4.37
CA ASP A 263 23.71 2.23 4.02
C ASP A 263 23.58 1.82 2.54
N ILE A 264 22.66 2.45 1.79
CA ILE A 264 22.43 2.15 0.37
C ILE A 264 23.50 2.81 -0.53
N ALA A 265 24.21 3.84 -0.05
CA ALA A 265 25.16 4.61 -0.85
C ALA A 265 26.62 4.13 -0.78
N ALA A 266 26.95 3.20 0.13
CA ALA A 266 28.34 2.79 0.35
C ALA A 266 28.66 1.45 -0.33
N GLY A 267 29.04 1.48 -1.61
CA GLY A 267 29.86 0.42 -2.22
C GLY A 267 29.31 -0.34 -3.43
N ALA A 268 28.09 -0.05 -3.91
CA ALA A 268 27.57 -0.69 -5.12
C ALA A 268 28.12 -0.01 -6.40
N ARG A 269 28.90 -0.75 -7.20
CA ARG A 269 29.44 -0.26 -8.50
C ARG A 269 28.36 -0.13 -9.58
N LYS A 270 27.20 -0.75 -9.40
CA LYS A 270 26.02 -0.64 -10.28
C LYS A 270 24.73 -0.66 -9.45
N SER A 271 23.72 0.07 -9.89
CA SER A 271 22.40 0.23 -9.25
C SER A 271 21.25 -0.23 -10.16
N ILE A 272 20.08 -0.45 -9.56
CA ILE A 272 18.82 -0.63 -10.28
C ILE A 272 17.98 0.63 -10.04
N ALA A 273 17.53 1.27 -11.10
CA ALA A 273 16.71 2.48 -10.99
C ALA A 273 15.25 2.11 -10.75
N LEU A 274 14.65 2.65 -9.69
CA LEU A 274 13.22 2.62 -9.45
C LEU A 274 12.60 3.92 -10.01
N VAL A 275 11.76 3.79 -11.04
CA VAL A 275 11.05 4.92 -11.66
C VAL A 275 9.57 4.80 -11.31
N LEU A 276 9.04 5.82 -10.63
CA LEU A 276 7.65 5.83 -10.16
C LEU A 276 6.73 6.50 -11.19
N ALA A 277 5.64 5.84 -11.52
CA ALA A 277 4.58 6.29 -12.40
C ALA A 277 3.24 6.18 -11.66
N SER A 278 2.90 7.21 -10.89
CA SER A 278 1.70 7.25 -10.03
C SER A 278 0.76 8.38 -10.47
N GLY A 279 -0.54 8.07 -10.56
CA GLY A 279 -1.60 9.02 -10.90
C GLY A 279 -2.01 9.00 -12.38
N GLY A 280 -2.90 9.92 -12.76
CA GLY A 280 -3.40 10.03 -14.14
C GLY A 280 -2.32 10.46 -15.13
N ILE A 281 -2.39 9.96 -16.37
CA ILE A 281 -1.41 10.26 -17.42
C ILE A 281 -1.83 11.51 -18.21
N VAL A 282 -0.95 12.50 -18.28
CA VAL A 282 -1.18 13.79 -18.96
C VAL A 282 -0.04 14.10 -19.94
N SER A 283 -0.35 14.89 -20.96
CA SER A 283 0.67 15.43 -21.87
C SER A 283 1.42 16.59 -21.22
N GLY A 284 2.72 16.70 -21.48
CA GLY A 284 3.57 17.77 -20.94
C GLY A 284 4.24 17.37 -19.63
N GLU A 285 4.48 18.37 -18.77
CA GLU A 285 5.07 18.16 -17.45
C GLU A 285 4.05 17.60 -16.46
N GLY A 286 4.50 16.68 -15.61
CA GLY A 286 3.72 16.09 -14.52
C GLY A 286 4.22 16.53 -13.15
N SER A 287 3.39 16.31 -12.14
CA SER A 287 3.71 16.57 -10.74
C SER A 287 3.92 15.26 -9.99
N ALA A 288 5.13 15.10 -9.43
CA ALA A 288 5.47 13.93 -8.61
C ALA A 288 4.68 13.87 -7.30
N GLN A 289 4.18 15.01 -6.81
CA GLN A 289 3.44 15.11 -5.56
C GLN A 289 2.20 15.98 -5.74
N ALA A 290 1.13 15.64 -5.02
CA ALA A 290 0.01 16.55 -4.87
C ALA A 290 0.43 17.72 -3.96
N ALA A 291 0.35 18.95 -4.45
CA ALA A 291 0.69 20.15 -3.69
C ALA A 291 -0.12 21.35 -4.18
N LEU A 292 -0.62 22.17 -3.24
CA LEU A 292 -1.28 23.45 -3.53
C LEU A 292 -2.41 23.33 -4.57
N GLY A 293 -3.26 22.32 -4.44
CA GLY A 293 -4.39 22.07 -5.37
C GLY A 293 -4.01 21.42 -6.70
N ARG A 294 -2.74 21.02 -6.90
CA ARG A 294 -2.33 20.18 -8.02
C ARG A 294 -2.39 18.72 -7.63
N GLU A 295 -3.01 17.90 -8.46
CA GLU A 295 -3.04 16.44 -8.31
C GLU A 295 -1.69 15.82 -8.71
N GLN A 296 -1.37 14.67 -8.11
CA GLN A 296 -0.27 13.84 -8.58
C GLN A 296 -0.61 13.26 -9.95
N ASN A 297 0.29 13.39 -10.91
CA ASN A 297 0.06 12.91 -12.27
C ASN A 297 1.37 12.59 -13.01
N ILE A 298 1.24 11.72 -14.00
CA ILE A 298 2.33 11.25 -14.85
C ILE A 298 2.35 12.13 -16.10
N GLY A 299 3.32 13.05 -16.19
CA GLY A 299 3.53 13.86 -17.38
C GLY A 299 4.47 13.19 -18.38
N SER A 300 4.10 13.16 -19.66
CA SER A 300 4.91 12.58 -20.74
C SER A 300 6.33 13.13 -20.77
N ASP A 301 6.50 14.44 -20.65
CA ASP A 301 7.79 15.11 -20.84
C ASP A 301 8.70 14.83 -19.64
N THR A 302 8.13 14.89 -18.43
CA THR A 302 8.80 14.55 -17.18
C THR A 302 9.26 13.09 -17.21
N MET A 303 8.37 12.16 -17.58
CA MET A 303 8.69 10.73 -17.62
C MET A 303 9.76 10.41 -18.69
N VAL A 304 9.64 10.97 -19.90
CA VAL A 304 10.65 10.78 -20.96
C VAL A 304 12.01 11.29 -20.52
N LYS A 305 12.07 12.45 -19.87
CA LYS A 305 13.30 13.03 -19.33
C LYS A 305 13.95 12.10 -18.29
N TRP A 306 13.17 11.57 -17.35
CA TRP A 306 13.66 10.62 -16.35
C TRP A 306 14.15 9.31 -16.97
N LEU A 307 13.37 8.70 -17.86
CA LEU A 307 13.74 7.46 -18.55
C LEU A 307 15.01 7.63 -19.41
N ARG A 308 15.19 8.79 -20.06
CA ARG A 308 16.43 9.10 -20.77
C ARG A 308 17.61 9.21 -19.83
N LYS A 309 17.48 9.99 -18.75
CA LYS A 309 18.53 10.16 -17.73
C LYS A 309 18.98 8.81 -17.17
N VAL A 310 18.01 7.95 -16.81
CA VAL A 310 18.26 6.60 -16.32
C VAL A 310 18.92 5.72 -17.38
N GLY A 311 18.54 5.85 -18.65
CA GLY A 311 19.14 5.12 -19.77
C GLY A 311 20.59 5.50 -20.05
N GLU A 312 20.96 6.77 -19.86
CA GLU A 312 22.30 7.31 -20.10
C GLU A 312 23.28 7.05 -18.95
N ASP A 313 22.77 6.81 -17.74
CA ASP A 313 23.57 6.58 -16.54
C ASP A 313 24.31 5.22 -16.59
N LYS A 314 25.64 5.20 -16.68
CA LYS A 314 26.42 3.96 -16.81
C LYS A 314 26.41 3.09 -15.56
N ASP A 315 26.08 3.67 -14.42
CA ASP A 315 26.02 2.95 -13.15
C ASP A 315 24.67 2.26 -12.96
N VAL A 316 23.62 2.66 -13.71
CA VAL A 316 22.34 1.95 -13.70
C VAL A 316 22.37 0.73 -14.62
N ALA A 317 22.21 -0.47 -14.05
CA ALA A 317 22.19 -1.74 -14.78
C ALA A 317 20.81 -2.13 -15.33
N ALA A 318 19.73 -1.74 -14.64
CA ALA A 318 18.36 -2.10 -15.00
C ALA A 318 17.36 -1.08 -14.44
N VAL A 319 16.12 -1.13 -14.92
CA VAL A 319 15.04 -0.23 -14.50
C VAL A 319 13.82 -1.04 -14.05
N VAL A 320 13.27 -0.67 -12.89
CA VAL A 320 11.94 -1.08 -12.45
C VAL A 320 11.02 0.13 -12.63
N LEU A 321 10.01 -0.02 -13.47
CA LEU A 321 8.93 0.96 -13.64
C LEU A 321 7.77 0.55 -12.72
N ARG A 322 7.59 1.28 -11.63
CA ARG A 322 6.51 1.07 -10.66
C ARG A 322 5.29 1.88 -11.10
N VAL A 323 4.17 1.21 -11.39
CA VAL A 323 2.97 1.81 -11.96
C VAL A 323 1.80 1.71 -10.98
N ASP A 324 1.18 2.85 -10.70
CA ASP A 324 -0.11 2.97 -10.00
C ASP A 324 -0.96 4.03 -10.73
N SER A 325 -1.59 3.66 -11.84
CA SER A 325 -2.22 4.60 -12.77
C SER A 325 -3.54 4.09 -13.33
N PRO A 326 -4.61 4.90 -13.31
CA PRO A 326 -5.86 4.58 -14.01
C PRO A 326 -5.79 4.84 -15.53
N GLY A 327 -4.62 5.22 -16.06
CA GLY A 327 -4.44 5.67 -17.43
C GLY A 327 -4.64 7.17 -17.59
N GLY A 328 -5.06 7.62 -18.79
CA GLY A 328 -5.25 9.03 -19.11
C GLY A 328 -5.08 9.32 -20.61
N SER A 329 -4.28 10.34 -20.94
CA SER A 329 -4.00 10.75 -22.31
C SER A 329 -3.30 9.63 -23.11
N GLY A 330 -3.98 9.12 -24.14
CA GLY A 330 -3.43 8.09 -25.03
C GLY A 330 -2.15 8.55 -25.77
N LEU A 331 -2.07 9.83 -26.14
CA LEU A 331 -0.86 10.40 -26.76
C LEU A 331 0.31 10.44 -25.78
N ALA A 332 0.07 10.88 -24.55
CA ALA A 332 1.11 10.89 -23.52
C ALA A 332 1.61 9.48 -23.22
N SER A 333 0.69 8.50 -23.15
CA SER A 333 1.04 7.08 -22.98
C SER A 333 1.87 6.55 -24.15
N ASP A 334 1.55 6.90 -25.40
CA ASP A 334 2.33 6.50 -26.59
C ASP A 334 3.77 7.08 -26.54
N VAL A 335 3.90 8.36 -26.18
CA VAL A 335 5.20 9.02 -26.03
C VAL A 335 6.05 8.35 -24.94
N ILE A 336 5.45 8.03 -23.79
CA ILE A 336 6.12 7.31 -22.69
C ILE A 336 6.51 5.90 -23.15
N TRP A 337 5.57 5.16 -23.77
CA TRP A 337 5.80 3.82 -24.30
C TRP A 337 6.96 3.81 -25.29
N ARG A 338 7.00 4.77 -26.23
CA ARG A 338 8.08 4.90 -27.21
C ARG A 338 9.43 5.04 -26.53
N GLN A 339 9.54 5.85 -25.48
CA GLN A 339 10.78 6.02 -24.73
C GLN A 339 11.16 4.77 -23.93
N ILE A 340 10.19 4.04 -23.37
CA ILE A 340 10.44 2.72 -22.75
C ILE A 340 11.01 1.76 -23.79
N GLN A 341 10.48 1.71 -25.01
CA GLN A 341 11.03 0.88 -26.09
C GLN A 341 12.45 1.27 -26.48
N VAL A 342 12.80 2.56 -26.44
CA VAL A 342 14.19 3.01 -26.65
C VAL A 342 15.09 2.51 -25.52
N LEU A 343 14.69 2.70 -24.28
CA LEU A 343 15.43 2.29 -23.08
C LEU A 343 15.69 0.77 -23.06
N ARG A 344 14.70 -0.03 -23.45
CA ARG A 344 14.79 -1.51 -23.50
C ARG A 344 15.86 -2.04 -24.44
N LYS A 345 16.34 -1.23 -25.40
CA LYS A 345 17.43 -1.63 -26.30
C LYS A 345 18.78 -1.72 -25.59
N THR A 346 18.96 -0.99 -24.49
CA THR A 346 20.23 -0.89 -23.78
C THR A 346 20.15 -1.40 -22.35
N LYS A 347 18.97 -1.39 -21.72
CA LYS A 347 18.78 -1.82 -20.33
C LYS A 347 17.51 -2.66 -20.16
N PRO A 348 17.54 -3.73 -19.35
CA PRO A 348 16.32 -4.42 -18.95
C PRO A 348 15.36 -3.47 -18.24
N VAL A 349 14.08 -3.55 -18.61
CA VAL A 349 12.99 -2.82 -17.96
C VAL A 349 11.96 -3.83 -17.47
N VAL A 350 11.68 -3.81 -16.17
CA VAL A 350 10.66 -4.62 -15.51
C VAL A 350 9.54 -3.69 -15.04
N VAL A 351 8.28 -4.07 -15.25
CA VAL A 351 7.13 -3.33 -14.73
C VAL A 351 6.68 -3.99 -13.43
N SER A 352 6.49 -3.19 -12.39
CA SER A 352 5.87 -3.57 -11.12
C SER A 352 4.56 -2.81 -11.01
N MET A 353 3.44 -3.51 -10.86
CA MET A 353 2.10 -2.93 -10.84
C MET A 353 1.59 -2.88 -9.41
N SER A 354 0.99 -1.77 -9.02
CA SER A 354 0.35 -1.56 -7.73
C SER A 354 -1.15 -1.79 -7.85
N ASP A 355 -1.99 -0.93 -7.26
CA ASP A 355 -3.44 -1.07 -7.26
C ASP A 355 -4.05 -1.01 -8.68
N VAL A 356 -3.50 -0.20 -9.59
CA VAL A 356 -3.98 -0.08 -11.00
C VAL A 356 -2.80 0.13 -11.96
N ALA A 357 -2.83 -0.44 -13.16
CA ALA A 357 -1.79 -0.24 -14.18
C ALA A 357 -2.29 -0.26 -15.62
#